data_AF-A0AAQ4DJX8-F1
#
_entry.id   AF-A0AAQ4DJX8-F1
#
_cell.length_a   1.000
_cell.length_b   1.000
_cell.length_c   1.000
_cell.angle_alpha   90.00
_cell.angle_beta   90.00
_cell.angle_gamma   90.00
#
_symmetry.space_group_name_H-M   'P 1'
#
loop_
_entity.id
_entity.type
_entity.pdbx_description
1 polymer ?
#
loop_
_entity_poly.entity_id
_entity_poly.type
_entity_poly.pdbx_seq_one_letter_code
_entity_poly.pdbx_strand_id
1 'polypeptide(L)'
;MHVVQEPISSGERLAMTLRYLCSGNAIVGIAKDFRVGLETAREAIHLTLQVLWDDLAPQYMKPPNEQMWQNIADGFWKRWQFPNCLGSVDGKHVQIVAPANSGSLYYNYKVNDK
;
A
#
# COMPACT_ATOMS: atom_id res chain seq x y z
N MET A 1 13.21 -39.45 9.83
CA MET A 1 11.84 -38.92 9.64
C MET A 1 11.95 -37.66 8.79
N HIS A 2 11.74 -37.76 7.48
CA HIS A 2 11.70 -36.57 6.62
C HIS A 2 10.35 -35.89 6.82
N VAL A 3 10.34 -34.77 7.53
CA VAL A 3 9.16 -33.90 7.62
C VAL A 3 9.16 -33.07 6.35
N VAL A 4 8.28 -33.41 5.40
CA VAL A 4 8.01 -32.55 4.24
C VAL A 4 7.06 -31.47 4.72
N GLN A 5 7.48 -30.21 4.66
CA GLN A 5 6.55 -29.11 4.94
C GLN A 5 5.57 -28.98 3.78
N GLU A 6 4.28 -28.93 4.10
CA GLU A 6 3.26 -28.67 3.11
C GLU A 6 3.38 -27.21 2.61
N PRO A 7 3.23 -26.97 1.30
CA PRO A 7 3.18 -25.62 0.77
C PRO A 7 2.02 -24.82 1.37
N ILE A 8 2.25 -23.53 1.67
CA ILE A 8 1.18 -22.61 2.09
C ILE A 8 0.09 -22.59 1.02
N SER A 9 -1.16 -22.83 1.43
CA SER A 9 -2.31 -22.88 0.54
C SER A 9 -2.58 -21.53 -0.13
N SER A 10 -3.24 -21.54 -1.29
CA SER A 10 -3.63 -20.30 -1.97
C SER A 10 -4.50 -19.38 -1.10
N GLY A 11 -5.40 -19.96 -0.30
CA GLY A 11 -6.24 -19.22 0.65
C GLY A 11 -5.44 -18.52 1.75
N GLU A 12 -4.43 -19.19 2.32
CA GLU A 12 -3.56 -18.59 3.33
C GLU A 12 -2.66 -17.49 2.75
N ARG A 13 -2.11 -17.68 1.55
CA ARG A 13 -1.34 -16.64 0.85
C ARG A 13 -2.19 -15.39 0.59
N LEU A 14 -3.44 -15.59 0.16
CA LEU A 14 -4.39 -14.51 -0.03
C LEU A 14 -4.73 -13.80 1.29
N ALA A 15 -5.04 -14.54 2.35
CA ALA A 15 -5.34 -13.97 3.67
C ALA A 15 -4.17 -13.13 4.21
N MET A 16 -2.93 -13.63 4.04
CA MET A 16 -1.71 -12.93 4.44
C MET A 16 -1.51 -11.64 3.64
N THR A 17 -1.79 -11.67 2.34
CA THR A 17 -1.69 -10.52 1.44
C THR A 17 -2.74 -9.46 1.77
N LEU A 18 -3.98 -9.87 2.05
CA LEU A 18 -5.04 -8.96 2.49
C LEU A 18 -4.69 -8.33 3.85
N ARG A 19 -4.15 -9.12 4.78
CA ARG A 19 -3.66 -8.60 6.07
C ARG A 19 -2.58 -7.54 5.85
N TYR A 20 -1.66 -7.74 4.91
CA TYR A 20 -0.64 -6.76 4.55
C TYR A 20 -1.26 -5.46 4.02
N LEU A 21 -2.15 -5.55 3.03
CA LEU A 21 -2.79 -4.40 2.41
C LEU A 21 -3.66 -3.58 3.37
N CYS A 22 -4.38 -4.24 4.28
CA CYS A 22 -5.32 -3.56 5.18
C CYS A 22 -4.67 -2.98 6.44
N SER A 23 -3.53 -3.52 6.90
CA SER A 23 -2.96 -3.14 8.20
C SER A 23 -1.85 -2.10 8.11
N GLY A 24 -1.10 -2.04 7.00
CA GLY A 24 0.14 -1.27 6.93
C GLY A 24 1.25 -1.81 7.85
N ASN A 25 1.07 -2.99 8.45
CA ASN A 25 2.07 -3.62 9.31
C ASN A 25 3.31 -4.04 8.49
N ALA A 26 4.47 -4.00 9.14
CA ALA A 26 5.66 -4.61 8.58
C ALA A 26 5.46 -6.12 8.37
N ILE A 27 6.03 -6.66 7.28
CA ILE A 27 5.90 -8.09 6.91
C ILE A 27 6.36 -9.01 8.05
N VAL A 28 7.34 -8.59 8.86
CA VAL A 28 7.80 -9.34 10.04
C VAL A 28 6.68 -9.60 11.06
N GLY A 29 5.74 -8.67 11.23
CA GLY A 29 4.58 -8.87 12.11
C GLY A 29 3.62 -9.88 11.50
N ILE A 30 3.39 -9.79 10.19
CA ILE A 30 2.50 -10.68 9.45
C ILE A 30 3.05 -12.11 9.43
N ALA A 31 4.36 -12.29 9.22
CA ALA A 31 5.01 -13.59 9.27
C ALA A 31 4.80 -14.27 10.64
N LYS A 32 4.85 -13.49 11.73
CA LYS A 32 4.56 -13.98 13.08
C LYS A 32 3.08 -14.38 13.24
N ASP A 33 2.15 -13.56 12.77
CA ASP A 33 0.70 -13.84 12.83
C ASP A 33 0.35 -15.17 12.15
N PHE A 34 0.99 -15.44 10.99
CA PHE A 34 0.77 -16.65 10.20
C PHE A 34 1.74 -17.79 10.52
N ARG A 35 2.66 -17.60 11.47
CA ARG A 35 3.66 -18.61 11.91
C ARG A 35 4.53 -19.17 10.79
N VAL A 36 4.93 -18.31 9.85
CA VAL A 36 5.78 -18.65 8.70
C VAL A 36 7.10 -17.90 8.75
N GLY A 37 8.10 -18.40 8.01
CA GLY A 37 9.37 -17.69 7.84
C GLY A 37 9.19 -16.33 7.17
N LEU A 38 10.02 -15.35 7.53
CA LEU A 38 9.96 -13.99 6.98
C LEU A 38 10.02 -13.99 5.45
N GLU A 39 11.01 -14.68 4.87
CA GLU A 39 11.17 -14.74 3.42
C GLU A 39 10.01 -15.48 2.74
N THR A 40 9.48 -16.52 3.38
CA THR A 40 8.29 -17.22 2.88
C THR A 40 7.06 -16.31 2.85
N ALA A 41 6.84 -15.52 3.90
CA ALA A 41 5.78 -14.52 3.92
C ALA A 41 6.00 -13.44 2.85
N ARG A 42 7.23 -12.95 2.71
CA ARG A 42 7.61 -11.92 1.74
C ARG A 42 7.32 -12.38 0.32
N GLU A 43 7.76 -13.58 -0.02
CA GLU A 43 7.52 -14.19 -1.34
C GLU A 43 6.04 -14.48 -1.57
N ALA A 44 5.34 -15.06 -0.60
CA ALA A 44 3.90 -15.33 -0.70
C ALA A 44 3.09 -14.05 -0.95
N ILE A 45 3.37 -12.98 -0.20
CA ILE A 45 2.72 -11.68 -0.37
C ILE A 45 3.06 -11.10 -1.74
N HIS A 46 4.33 -11.11 -2.14
CA HIS A 46 4.76 -10.52 -3.41
C HIS A 46 4.11 -11.19 -4.62
N LEU A 47 4.13 -12.53 -4.69
CA LEU A 47 3.53 -13.28 -5.79
C LEU A 47 2.02 -13.11 -5.84
N THR A 48 1.36 -13.09 -4.67
CA THR A 48 -0.09 -12.87 -4.61
C THR A 48 -0.46 -11.46 -5.05
N LEU A 49 0.31 -10.43 -4.65
CA LEU A 49 0.10 -9.06 -5.10
C LEU A 49 0.25 -8.92 -6.61
N GLN A 50 1.21 -9.62 -7.22
CA GLN A 50 1.40 -9.60 -8.66
C GLN A 50 0.16 -10.14 -9.38
N VAL A 51 -0.35 -11.31 -8.98
CA VAL A 51 -1.55 -11.89 -9.59
C VAL A 51 -2.77 -10.98 -9.38
N LEU A 52 -2.95 -10.43 -8.18
CA LEU A 52 -4.04 -9.48 -7.91
C LEU A 52 -3.92 -8.23 -8.80
N TRP A 53 -2.71 -7.72 -9.02
CA TRP A 53 -2.50 -6.57 -9.89
C TRP A 53 -2.85 -6.90 -11.33
N ASP A 54 -2.31 -8.00 -11.86
CA ASP A 54 -2.50 -8.41 -13.25
C ASP A 54 -3.98 -8.66 -13.57
N ASP A 55 -4.74 -9.25 -12.64
CA ASP A 55 -6.15 -9.59 -12.85
C ASP A 55 -7.11 -8.43 -12.51
N LEU A 56 -6.85 -7.66 -11.45
CA LEU A 56 -7.79 -6.65 -10.94
C LEU A 56 -7.49 -5.24 -11.44
N ALA A 57 -6.22 -4.85 -11.65
CA ALA A 57 -5.88 -3.50 -12.09
C ALA A 57 -6.57 -3.11 -13.41
N PRO A 58 -6.65 -3.99 -14.44
CA PRO A 58 -7.36 -3.65 -15.68
C PRO A 58 -8.86 -3.43 -15.50
N GLN A 59 -9.46 -4.00 -14.45
CA GLN A 59 -10.90 -3.91 -14.19
C GLN A 59 -11.24 -2.66 -13.37
N TYR A 60 -10.44 -2.36 -12.34
CA TYR A 60 -10.75 -1.34 -11.33
C TYR A 60 -9.91 -0.06 -11.45
N MET A 61 -8.76 -0.10 -12.12
CA MET A 61 -7.83 1.04 -12.28
C MET A 61 -7.66 1.45 -13.74
N LYS A 62 -8.75 1.43 -14.51
CA LYS A 62 -8.74 1.89 -15.91
C LYS A 62 -8.34 3.37 -15.98
N PRO A 63 -7.46 3.75 -16.92
CA PRO A 63 -7.16 5.16 -17.14
C PRO A 63 -8.44 5.91 -17.51
N PRO A 64 -8.70 7.09 -16.92
CA PRO A 64 -9.84 7.90 -17.30
C PRO A 64 -9.79 8.30 -18.78
N ASN A 65 -10.95 8.33 -19.42
CA ASN A 65 -11.07 8.85 -20.78
C ASN A 65 -11.14 10.39 -20.78
N GLU A 66 -11.10 10.99 -21.97
CA GLU A 66 -11.12 12.46 -22.13
C GLU A 66 -12.33 13.10 -21.43
N GLN A 67 -13.53 12.54 -21.56
CA GLN A 67 -14.73 13.06 -20.92
C GLN A 67 -14.62 13.02 -19.38
N MET A 68 -14.05 11.95 -18.83
CA MET A 68 -13.80 11.86 -17.40
C MET A 68 -12.81 12.93 -16.94
N TRP A 69 -11.74 13.18 -17.72
CA TRP A 69 -10.79 14.24 -17.41
C TRP A 69 -11.42 15.64 -17.43
N GLN A 70 -12.24 15.93 -18.44
CA GLN A 70 -12.99 17.19 -18.53
C GLN A 70 -13.91 17.35 -17.30
N ASN A 71 -14.64 16.29 -16.93
CA ASN A 71 -15.53 16.31 -15.77
C ASN A 71 -14.77 16.55 -14.45
N ILE A 72 -13.56 15.97 -14.30
CA ILE A 72 -12.71 16.20 -13.13
C ILE A 72 -12.24 17.66 -13.09
N ALA A 73 -11.71 18.19 -14.20
CA ALA A 73 -11.26 19.57 -14.30
C ALA A 73 -12.37 20.58 -13.99
N ASP A 74 -13.57 20.36 -14.53
CA ASP A 74 -14.76 21.16 -14.24
C ASP A 74 -15.15 21.11 -12.77
N GLY A 75 -15.04 19.94 -12.15
CA GLY A 75 -15.29 19.74 -10.73
C GLY A 75 -14.34 20.57 -9.86
N PHE A 76 -13.05 20.58 -10.20
CA PHE A 76 -12.06 21.38 -9.49
C PHE A 76 -12.26 22.89 -9.68
N TRP A 77 -12.57 23.31 -10.91
CA TRP A 77 -12.88 24.71 -11.20
C TRP A 77 -14.09 25.21 -10.41
N LYS A 78 -15.20 24.47 -10.42
CA LYS A 78 -16.45 24.88 -9.74
C LYS A 78 -16.29 25.01 -8.23
N ARG A 79 -15.46 24.16 -7.61
CA ARG A 79 -15.30 24.11 -6.14
C ARG A 79 -14.20 25.03 -5.63
N TRP A 80 -13.10 25.15 -6.36
CA TRP A 80 -11.87 25.82 -5.89
C TRP A 80 -11.32 26.86 -6.84
N GLN A 81 -11.99 27.13 -7.98
CA GLN A 81 -11.47 28.01 -9.03
C GLN A 81 -10.06 27.61 -9.47
N PHE A 82 -9.77 26.30 -9.46
CA PHE A 82 -8.47 25.74 -9.78
C PHE A 82 -8.53 25.11 -11.19
N PRO A 83 -8.09 25.83 -12.23
CA PRO A 83 -8.28 25.41 -13.62
C PRO A 83 -7.39 24.24 -13.99
N ASN A 84 -7.81 23.42 -14.96
CA ASN A 84 -7.04 22.32 -15.55
C ASN A 84 -6.50 21.29 -14.55
N CYS A 85 -7.21 21.09 -13.43
CA CYS A 85 -6.82 20.13 -12.42
C CYS A 85 -7.44 18.75 -12.69
N LEU A 86 -6.59 17.75 -12.91
CA LEU A 86 -7.00 16.39 -13.22
C LEU A 86 -7.06 15.48 -11.98
N GLY A 87 -6.74 16.01 -10.80
CA GLY A 87 -6.73 15.25 -9.56
C GLY A 87 -5.85 15.90 -8.50
N SER A 88 -5.98 15.41 -7.28
CA SER A 88 -5.10 15.77 -6.17
C SER A 88 -4.52 14.51 -5.55
N VAL A 89 -3.28 14.61 -5.08
CA VAL A 89 -2.66 13.57 -4.26
C VAL A 89 -2.79 14.03 -2.82
N ASP A 90 -3.54 13.29 -2.01
CA ASP A 90 -3.51 13.49 -0.57
C ASP A 90 -2.21 12.90 -0.01
N GLY A 91 -1.53 13.66 0.84
CA GLY A 91 -0.15 13.39 1.24
C GLY A 91 0.00 12.03 1.92
N LYS A 92 1.06 11.29 1.58
CA LYS A 92 1.47 10.09 2.33
C LYS A 92 2.48 10.46 3.41
N HIS A 93 2.23 10.04 4.64
CA HIS A 93 3.24 10.14 5.70
C HIS A 93 4.35 9.10 5.45
N VAL A 94 5.55 9.58 5.12
CA VAL A 94 6.74 8.73 4.96
C VAL A 94 7.57 8.85 6.23
N GLN A 95 7.82 7.72 6.91
CA GLN A 95 8.76 7.70 8.02
C GLN A 95 10.17 7.90 7.48
N ILE A 96 10.89 8.87 8.03
CA ILE A 96 12.28 9.16 7.71
C ILE A 96 13.08 9.27 9.01
N VAL A 97 14.35 8.89 8.94
CA VAL A 97 15.30 9.22 10.01
C VAL A 97 15.70 10.68 9.82
N ALA A 98 15.60 11.48 10.87
CA ALA A 98 16.01 12.88 10.84
C ALA A 98 17.51 12.97 10.46
N PRO A 99 17.87 13.74 9.43
CA PRO A 99 19.27 14.00 9.09
C PRO A 99 20.04 14.56 10.29
N ALA A 100 21.34 14.25 10.39
CA ALA A 100 22.17 14.80 11.46
C ALA A 100 22.14 16.34 11.45
N ASN A 101 22.14 16.94 12.64
CA ASN A 101 22.13 18.40 12.85
C ASN A 101 20.89 19.13 12.29
N SER A 102 19.76 18.44 12.10
CA SER A 102 18.54 19.06 11.57
C SER A 102 17.65 19.75 12.60
N GLY A 103 18.02 19.74 13.89
CA GLY A 103 17.20 20.31 14.97
C GLY A 103 15.76 19.77 14.94
N SER A 104 14.78 20.67 14.99
CA SER A 104 13.35 20.34 15.00
C SER A 104 12.69 20.23 13.61
N LEU A 105 13.44 20.41 12.51
CA LEU A 105 12.88 20.41 11.14
C LEU A 105 12.15 19.12 10.76
N TYR A 106 12.53 18.00 11.37
CA TYR A 106 11.96 16.67 11.10
C TYR A 106 11.26 16.08 12.33
N TYR A 107 10.94 16.91 13.33
CA TYR A 107 10.26 16.45 14.54
C TYR A 107 8.79 16.10 14.22
N ASN A 108 8.39 14.87 14.54
CA ASN A 108 7.04 14.39 14.28
C ASN A 108 6.14 14.58 15.50
N TYR A 109 5.36 15.65 15.52
CA TYR A 109 4.41 15.96 16.60
C TYR A 109 3.22 15.00 16.71
N LYS A 110 3.03 14.08 15.75
CA LYS A 110 1.93 13.10 15.75
C LYS A 110 2.30 11.75 16.35
N VAL A 111 3.60 11.49 16.53
CA VAL A 111 4.04 10.30 17.26
C VAL A 111 4.02 10.70 18.73
N ASN A 112 2.99 10.24 19.46
CA ASN A 112 3.00 10.33 20.90
C ASN A 112 4.12 9.40 21.41
N ASP A 113 5.29 9.96 21.66
CA ASP A 113 6.32 9.31 22.46
C ASP A 113 5.80 9.26 23.92
N LYS A 114 5.19 8.13 24.27
CA LYS A 114 5.15 7.61 25.63
C LYS A 114 5.82 6.25 25.65
#